data_AF-A0A939INM1-F1
#
_entry.id   AF-A0A939INM1-F1
#
_cell.length_a   1.000
_cell.length_b   1.000
_cell.length_c   1.000
_cell.angle_alpha   90.00
_cell.angle_beta   90.00
_cell.angle_gamma   90.00
#
_symmetry.space_group_name_H-M   'P 1'
#
loop_
_entity.id
_entity.type
_entity.pdbx_description
1 polymer ?
#
loop_
_entity_poly.entity_id
_entity_poly.type
_entity_poly.pdbx_seq_one_letter_code
_entity_poly.pdbx_strand_id
1 'polypeptide(L)'
;MEPSFDWQLGEDAPLPFDHPDCEACARWLVDNLTQRNTAFIRLTSPIFQGDNTSARSWLSEENANLWSLILEERSTSVKLAVNRGECKMQNPTALRNHTQRKIVGAVICELLESGALSLPDPNAKTLVTGLR
;
A
#
# COMPACT_ATOMS: atom_id res chain seq x y z
N MET A 1 20.65 4.43 17.16
CA MET A 1 19.99 5.60 16.55
C MET A 1 18.51 5.28 16.62
N GLU A 2 17.79 5.87 17.57
CA GLU A 2 16.37 5.56 17.81
C GLU A 2 15.49 6.39 16.85
N PRO A 3 14.39 5.80 16.33
CA PRO A 3 13.46 6.54 15.46
C PRO A 3 12.72 7.63 16.25
N SER A 4 12.52 8.80 15.63
CA SER A 4 12.02 10.03 16.25
C SER A 4 10.50 10.08 16.52
N PHE A 5 9.83 8.94 16.60
CA PHE A 5 8.39 8.87 16.87
C PHE A 5 8.06 7.68 17.77
N ASP A 6 7.67 7.99 19.00
CA ASP A 6 7.17 7.03 19.99
C ASP A 6 5.64 6.94 19.85
N TRP A 7 5.19 5.95 19.08
CA TRP A 7 3.78 5.57 19.07
C TRP A 7 3.60 4.63 20.27
N GLN A 8 2.89 5.05 21.31
CA GLN A 8 2.57 4.19 22.46
C GLN A 8 1.45 3.23 22.08
N LEU A 9 1.71 1.92 22.16
CA LEU A 9 0.85 0.92 21.56
C LEU A 9 0.58 -0.20 22.55
N GLY A 10 -0.66 -0.23 23.06
CA GLY A 10 -1.26 -1.43 23.65
C GLY A 10 -1.43 -2.51 22.58
N GLU A 11 -2.04 -3.64 22.93
CA GLU A 11 -2.18 -4.87 22.11
C GLU A 11 -2.79 -4.68 20.69
N ASP A 12 -3.21 -3.47 20.32
CA ASP A 12 -3.35 -2.92 18.96
C ASP A 12 -2.02 -2.38 18.40
N ALA A 13 -0.94 -3.17 18.50
CA ALA A 13 0.36 -2.76 17.99
C ALA A 13 0.26 -2.49 16.47
N PRO A 14 0.71 -1.33 15.96
CA PRO A 14 0.89 -1.08 14.55
C PRO A 14 1.95 -2.04 14.08
N LEU A 15 1.78 -2.51 12.86
CA LEU A 15 2.87 -3.22 12.24
C LEU A 15 4.03 -2.26 12.09
N PRO A 16 5.25 -2.66 12.48
CA PRO A 16 6.44 -1.93 12.11
C PRO A 16 6.44 -1.65 10.61
N PHE A 17 6.94 -0.49 10.21
CA PHE A 17 7.01 -0.10 8.80
C PHE A 17 7.78 -1.12 7.95
N ASP A 18 8.84 -1.71 8.52
CA ASP A 18 9.69 -2.74 7.93
C ASP A 18 9.15 -4.18 8.08
N HIS A 19 7.92 -4.35 8.59
CA HIS A 19 7.34 -5.67 8.76
C HIS A 19 7.04 -6.30 7.39
N PRO A 20 7.36 -7.59 7.15
CA PRO A 20 7.19 -8.24 5.85
C PRO A 20 5.74 -8.25 5.35
N ASP A 21 4.77 -8.27 6.28
CA ASP A 21 3.34 -8.13 5.94
C ASP A 21 2.98 -6.80 5.28
N CYS A 22 3.66 -5.71 5.66
CA CYS A 22 3.43 -4.40 5.05
C CYS A 22 3.88 -4.40 3.59
N GLU A 23 5.06 -4.96 3.29
CA GLU A 23 5.54 -5.11 1.91
C GLU A 23 4.65 -6.09 1.11
N ALA A 24 4.30 -7.24 1.69
CA ALA A 24 3.44 -8.23 1.03
C ALA A 24 2.08 -7.63 0.65
N CYS A 25 1.48 -6.87 1.57
CA CYS A 25 0.23 -6.17 1.33
C CYS A 25 0.39 -5.05 0.29
N ALA A 26 1.46 -4.25 0.38
CA ALA A 26 1.75 -3.18 -0.56
C ALA A 26 1.85 -3.71 -2.00
N ARG A 27 2.63 -4.77 -2.21
CA ARG A 27 2.80 -5.41 -3.52
C ARG A 27 1.47 -5.96 -4.05
N TRP A 28 0.77 -6.76 -3.24
CA TRP A 28 -0.50 -7.32 -3.66
C TRP A 28 -1.52 -6.23 -4.00
N LEU A 29 -1.59 -5.16 -3.21
CA LEU A 29 -2.51 -4.05 -3.46
C LEU A 29 -2.21 -3.38 -4.79
N VAL A 30 -0.95 -3.03 -5.05
CA VAL A 30 -0.52 -2.37 -6.28
C VAL A 30 -0.79 -3.24 -7.52
N ASP A 31 -0.47 -4.53 -7.44
CA ASP A 31 -0.70 -5.50 -8.53
C ASP A 31 -2.21 -5.70 -8.82
N ASN A 32 -3.05 -5.50 -7.81
CA ASN A 32 -4.49 -5.68 -7.89
C ASN A 32 -5.27 -4.36 -7.84
N LEU A 33 -4.64 -3.23 -8.18
CA LEU A 33 -5.37 -1.98 -8.32
C LEU A 33 -6.37 -2.08 -9.46
N THR A 34 -7.58 -1.58 -9.23
CA THR A 34 -8.52 -1.42 -10.34
C THR A 34 -8.04 -0.30 -11.27
N GLN A 35 -8.51 -0.28 -12.52
CA GLN A 35 -8.23 0.83 -13.43
C GLN A 35 -8.65 2.18 -12.83
N ARG A 36 -9.77 2.21 -12.11
CA ARG A 36 -10.26 3.41 -11.41
C ARG A 36 -9.29 3.87 -10.32
N ASN A 37 -8.84 2.97 -9.45
CA ASN A 37 -7.89 3.31 -8.39
C ASN A 37 -6.55 3.76 -9.00
N THR A 38 -6.07 3.06 -10.03
CA THR A 38 -4.83 3.41 -10.73
C THR A 38 -4.90 4.81 -11.35
N ALA A 39 -5.99 5.12 -12.05
CA ALA A 39 -6.21 6.45 -12.63
C ALA A 39 -6.30 7.53 -11.55
N PHE A 40 -7.04 7.25 -10.47
CA PHE A 40 -7.15 8.17 -9.33
C PHE A 40 -5.79 8.47 -8.70
N ILE A 41 -4.98 7.45 -8.38
CA ILE A 41 -3.65 7.64 -7.79
C ILE A 41 -2.74 8.45 -8.73
N ARG A 42 -2.72 8.12 -10.03
CA ARG A 42 -1.89 8.86 -11.00
C ARG A 42 -2.29 10.33 -11.12
N LEU A 43 -3.58 10.63 -10.96
CA LEU A 43 -4.10 12.00 -11.00
C LEU A 43 -3.91 12.77 -9.70
N THR A 44 -3.80 12.10 -8.56
CA THR A 44 -3.85 12.75 -7.24
C THR A 44 -2.55 12.68 -6.46
N SER A 45 -1.73 11.65 -6.68
CA SER A 45 -0.49 11.46 -5.93
C SER A 45 0.64 12.33 -6.53
N PRO A 46 1.27 13.18 -5.71
CA PRO A 46 2.43 13.99 -6.10
C PRO A 46 3.57 13.17 -6.71
N ILE A 47 3.73 11.91 -6.31
CA ILE A 47 4.72 10.96 -6.85
C ILE A 47 4.64 10.86 -8.39
N PHE A 48 3.44 10.96 -8.96
CA PHE A 48 3.21 10.81 -10.40
C PHE A 48 3.00 12.13 -11.15
N GLN A 49 2.81 13.24 -10.45
CA GLN A 49 2.56 14.55 -11.07
C GLN A 49 3.84 15.25 -11.54
N GLY A 50 5.00 14.59 -11.46
CA GLY A 50 6.27 15.15 -11.91
C GLY A 50 6.93 16.08 -10.90
N ASP A 51 6.34 16.26 -9.72
CA ASP A 51 6.98 16.95 -8.60
C ASP A 51 7.92 15.97 -7.86
N ASN A 52 8.91 15.47 -8.61
CA ASN A 52 9.89 14.46 -8.18
C ASN A 52 10.93 15.06 -7.21
N THR A 53 10.56 16.10 -6.47
CA THR A 53 11.45 16.94 -5.65
C THR A 53 11.48 16.51 -4.19
N SER A 54 10.58 15.64 -3.73
CA SER A 54 10.64 15.10 -2.37
C SER A 54 11.01 13.62 -2.39
N ALA A 55 12.32 13.34 -2.50
CA ALA A 55 12.83 12.10 -1.93
C ALA A 55 12.25 11.98 -0.52
N ARG A 56 11.50 10.91 -0.23
CA ARG A 56 10.73 10.66 1.01
C ARG A 56 9.26 11.09 0.99
N SER A 57 8.54 10.97 -0.12
CA SER A 57 7.07 11.14 -0.14
C SER A 57 6.34 10.18 0.80
N TRP A 58 6.98 9.08 1.20
CA TRP A 58 6.50 8.17 2.26
C TRP A 58 6.46 8.80 3.66
N LEU A 59 7.21 9.89 3.89
CA LEU A 59 7.10 10.71 5.11
C LEU A 59 5.91 11.67 5.05
N SER A 60 5.29 11.88 3.88
CA SER A 60 4.10 12.72 3.78
C SER A 60 2.88 11.94 4.27
N GLU A 61 2.28 12.45 5.33
CA GLU A 61 1.05 11.90 5.89
C GLU A 61 -0.10 11.90 4.86
N GLU A 62 -0.17 12.93 4.02
CA GLU A 62 -1.20 13.06 2.98
C GLU A 62 -1.11 11.93 1.95
N ASN A 63 0.11 11.59 1.54
CA ASN A 63 0.34 10.47 0.61
C ASN A 63 -0.01 9.14 1.26
N ALA A 64 0.40 8.93 2.51
CA ALA A 64 0.03 7.73 3.27
C ALA A 64 -1.50 7.61 3.48
N ASN A 65 -2.18 8.74 3.70
CA ASN A 65 -3.64 8.80 3.84
C ASN A 65 -4.36 8.44 2.54
N LEU A 66 -3.85 8.90 1.39
CA LEU A 66 -4.42 8.56 0.08
C LEU A 66 -4.48 7.04 -0.13
N TRP A 67 -3.39 6.35 0.21
CA TRP A 67 -3.33 4.89 0.14
C TRP A 67 -4.14 4.19 1.24
N SER A 68 -4.24 4.79 2.44
CA SER A 68 -5.05 4.27 3.54
C SER A 68 -6.53 4.13 3.15
N LEU A 69 -7.07 5.11 2.42
CA LEU A 69 -8.44 5.07 1.91
C LEU A 69 -8.64 3.93 0.91
N ILE A 70 -7.68 3.71 0.01
CA ILE A 70 -7.72 2.61 -0.96
C ILE A 70 -7.64 1.25 -0.25
N LEU A 71 -6.77 1.14 0.75
CA LEU A 71 -6.65 -0.06 1.58
C LEU A 71 -7.92 -0.35 2.36
N GLU A 72 -8.65 0.68 2.80
CA GLU A 72 -9.93 0.51 3.47
C GLU A 72 -10.98 -0.10 2.53
N GLU A 73 -11.14 0.46 1.33
CA GLU A 73 -12.03 -0.06 0.29
C GLU A 73 -11.67 -1.50 -0.12
N ARG A 74 -10.37 -1.81 -0.15
CA ARG A 74 -9.84 -3.11 -0.61
C ARG A 74 -9.59 -4.10 0.53
N SER A 75 -9.84 -3.73 1.78
CA SER A 75 -9.50 -4.54 2.96
C SER A 75 -10.14 -5.93 2.93
N THR A 76 -11.39 -6.03 2.48
CA THR A 76 -12.08 -7.32 2.30
C THR A 76 -11.42 -8.16 1.21
N SER A 77 -11.01 -7.55 0.09
CA SER A 77 -10.31 -8.26 -0.99
C SER A 77 -8.94 -8.76 -0.54
N VAL A 78 -8.19 -7.98 0.25
CA VAL A 78 -6.92 -8.42 0.83
C VAL A 78 -7.12 -9.63 1.73
N LYS A 79 -8.11 -9.60 2.63
CA LYS A 79 -8.42 -10.73 3.53
C LYS A 79 -8.75 -12.01 2.74
N LEU A 80 -9.54 -11.87 1.67
CA LEU A 80 -9.87 -13.00 0.79
C LEU A 80 -8.62 -13.53 0.06
N ALA A 81 -7.75 -12.65 -0.42
CA ALA A 81 -6.52 -13.04 -1.11
C ALA A 81 -5.54 -13.77 -0.18
N VAL A 82 -5.41 -13.35 1.08
CA VAL A 82 -4.63 -14.07 2.09
C VAL A 82 -5.19 -15.48 2.31
N ASN A 83 -6.51 -15.60 2.48
CA ASN A 83 -7.16 -16.91 2.66
C ASN A 83 -7.01 -17.83 1.44
N ARG A 84 -6.82 -17.26 0.25
CA ARG A 84 -6.58 -18.01 -1.01
C ARG A 84 -5.09 -18.29 -1.28
N GLY A 85 -4.18 -17.77 -0.46
CA GLY A 85 -2.72 -17.88 -0.69
C GLY A 85 -2.19 -16.98 -1.80
N GLU A 86 -2.98 -16.01 -2.28
CA GLU A 86 -2.61 -15.04 -3.31
C GLU A 86 -1.81 -13.86 -2.73
N CYS A 87 -2.00 -13.56 -1.44
CA CYS A 87 -1.24 -12.56 -0.69
C CYS A 87 -0.41 -13.25 0.40
N LYS A 88 0.89 -12.97 0.45
CA LYS A 88 1.85 -13.59 1.39
C LYS A 88 1.80 -13.01 2.81
N MET A 89 0.86 -12.10 3.07
CA MET A 89 0.67 -11.50 4.38
C MET A 89 0.26 -12.58 5.38
N GLN A 90 0.99 -12.68 6.49
CA GLN A 90 0.77 -13.68 7.52
C GLN A 90 -0.37 -13.29 8.45
N ASN A 91 -0.53 -11.98 8.71
CA ASN A 91 -1.55 -11.47 9.60
C ASN A 91 -2.56 -10.55 8.87
N PRO A 92 -3.70 -11.06 8.39
CA PRO A 92 -4.73 -10.23 7.74
C PRO A 92 -5.47 -9.27 8.68
N THR A 93 -5.25 -9.38 9.99
CA THR A 93 -5.75 -8.41 10.96
C THR A 93 -4.94 -7.12 10.99
N ALA A 94 -3.81 -7.10 10.28
CA ALA A 94 -2.91 -5.99 10.11
C ALA A 94 -3.52 -4.72 9.48
N LEU A 95 -4.74 -4.77 8.94
CA LEU A 95 -5.38 -3.63 8.27
C LEU A 95 -6.60 -3.09 9.04
N ARG A 96 -6.75 -3.46 10.31
CA ARG A 96 -7.95 -3.17 11.11
C ARG A 96 -8.12 -1.69 11.37
N ASN A 97 -7.05 -0.96 11.67
CA ASN A 97 -7.13 0.45 12.04
C ASN A 97 -6.48 1.36 10.99
N HIS A 98 -6.83 2.65 11.06
CA HIS A 98 -6.37 3.67 10.13
C HIS A 98 -4.84 3.82 10.15
N THR A 99 -4.23 3.75 11.33
CA THR A 99 -2.77 3.86 11.51
C THR A 99 -2.02 2.78 10.75
N GLN A 100 -2.45 1.52 10.86
CA GLN A 100 -1.81 0.42 10.14
C GLN A 100 -1.94 0.56 8.62
N ARG A 101 -3.11 1.01 8.13
CA ARG A 101 -3.32 1.28 6.70
C ARG A 101 -2.42 2.41 6.19
N LYS A 102 -2.20 3.45 7.00
CA LYS A 102 -1.23 4.51 6.67
C LYS A 102 0.20 3.99 6.60
N ILE A 103 0.59 3.08 7.50
CA ILE A 103 1.94 2.47 7.46
C ILE A 103 2.13 1.71 6.14
N VAL A 104 1.17 0.88 5.75
CA VAL A 104 1.21 0.19 4.44
C VAL A 104 1.19 1.21 3.29
N GLY A 105 0.43 2.29 3.41
CA GLY A 105 0.43 3.40 2.44
C GLY A 105 1.80 4.07 2.28
N ALA A 106 2.51 4.30 3.38
CA ALA A 106 3.86 4.83 3.37
C ALA A 106 4.85 3.84 2.74
N VAL A 107 4.73 2.54 3.02
CA VAL A 107 5.54 1.49 2.38
C VAL A 107 5.31 1.46 0.87
N ILE A 108 4.05 1.62 0.41
CA ILE A 108 3.76 1.71 -1.02
C ILE A 108 4.50 2.90 -1.65
N CYS A 109 4.46 4.08 -1.02
CA CYS A 109 5.19 5.26 -1.50
C CYS A 109 6.69 4.99 -1.59
N GLU A 110 7.31 4.42 -0.56
CA GLU A 110 8.74 4.10 -0.55
C GLU A 110 9.13 3.12 -1.67
N LEU A 111 8.34 2.07 -1.88
CA LEU A 111 8.59 1.08 -2.91
C LEU A 111 8.42 1.66 -4.33
N LEU A 112 7.48 2.58 -4.52
CA LEU A 112 7.32 3.30 -5.79
C LEU A 112 8.49 4.24 -6.07
N GLU A 113 8.96 4.98 -5.06
CA GLU A 113 10.10 5.90 -5.19
C GLU A 113 11.42 5.18 -5.45
N SER A 114 11.65 4.05 -4.79
CA SER A 114 12.84 3.22 -4.97
C SER A 114 12.82 2.43 -6.30
N GLY A 115 11.69 2.41 -7.00
CA GLY A 115 11.48 1.60 -8.20
C GLY A 115 11.31 0.10 -7.93
N ALA A 116 11.18 -0.31 -6.66
CA ALA A 116 10.89 -1.69 -6.27
C ALA A 116 9.43 -2.12 -6.55
N LEU A 117 8.55 -1.13 -6.74
CA LEU A 117 7.19 -1.27 -7.25
C LEU A 117 6.94 -0.30 -8.40
N SER A 118 5.96 -0.62 -9.24
CA SER A 118 5.50 0.25 -10.31
C SER A 118 3.99 0.11 -10.45
N LEU A 119 3.29 1.22 -10.63
CA LEU A 119 1.85 1.13 -10.88
C LEU A 119 1.59 0.43 -12.22
N PRO A 120 0.56 -0.43 -12.30
CA PRO A 120 0.15 -1.00 -13.56
C PRO A 120 -0.17 0.11 -14.58
N ASP A 121 0.06 -0.17 -15.85
CA ASP A 121 -0.36 0.70 -16.93
C ASP A 121 -1.90 0.68 -16.99
N PRO A 122 -2.60 1.81 -16.80
CA PRO A 122 -4.06 1.85 -16.86
C PRO A 122 -4.60 1.44 -18.24
N ASN A 123 -3.77 1.49 -19.29
CA ASN A 123 -4.10 1.09 -20.65
C ASN A 123 -3.60 -0.31 -21.02
N ALA A 124 -2.84 -0.98 -20.14
CA ALA A 124 -2.53 -2.37 -20.35
C ALA A 124 -3.85 -3.14 -20.33
N LYS A 125 -4.20 -3.74 -21.48
CA LYS A 125 -5.29 -4.71 -21.55
C LYS A 125 -4.97 -5.76 -20.49
N THR A 126 -5.75 -5.82 -19.42
CA THR A 126 -5.66 -6.89 -18.43
C THR A 126 -5.79 -8.18 -19.23
N LEU A 127 -4.66 -8.85 -19.47
CA LEU A 127 -4.68 -10.24 -19.88
C LEU A 127 -5.27 -10.94 -18.67
N VAL A 128 -6.57 -11.19 -18.73
CA VAL A 128 -7.24 -12.13 -17.86
C VAL A 128 -6.53 -13.45 -18.10
N THR A 129 -5.44 -13.70 -17.37
CA THR A 129 -4.91 -15.04 -17.20
C THR A 129 -6.01 -15.80 -16.50
N GLY A 130 -6.75 -16.56 -17.30
CA GLY A 130 -7.89 -17.33 -16.88
C GLY A 130 -7.53 -18.20 -15.69
N LEU A 131 -8.25 -17.99 -14.60
CA LEU A 131 -8.49 -19.05 -13.63
C LEU A 131 -9.55 -19.96 -14.25
N ARG A 132 -9.07 -21.09 -14.79
CA ARG A 132 -9.82 -22.34 -14.83
C ARG A 132 -9.66 -23.03 -13.49
#